data_AF-A0A1B6BH97-F1
#
_entry.id   AF-A0A1B6BH97-F1
#
_cell.length_a   1.000
_cell.length_b   1.000
_cell.length_c   1.000
_cell.angle_alpha   90.00
_cell.angle_beta   90.00
_cell.angle_gamma   90.00
#
_symmetry.space_group_name_H-M   'P 1'
#
loop_
_entity.id
_entity.type
_entity.pdbx_description
1 polymer ?
#
loop_
_entity_poly.entity_id
_entity_poly.type
_entity_poly.pdbx_seq_one_letter_code
_entity_poly.pdbx_strand_id
1 'polypeptide(L)'
;MLRKCEQCGRFFGDEGDSKICSACALSTRHFKSTGDPERDKFQATRDVVYDNPDISPQGIIDILAEMDIEITARQILKYVDEGRLSLNTDKVGNHCLMCGTKIGFGKYCDRCRLKKELESVDTSEVKENNSEGRIKMHIK
;
A
#
# COMPACT_ATOMS: atom_id res chain seq x y z
N MET A 1 -13.99 -9.46 -29.80
CA MET A 1 -15.36 -8.90 -29.69
C MET A 1 -15.65 -8.66 -28.22
N LEU A 2 -16.18 -7.50 -27.82
CA LEU A 2 -16.47 -7.23 -26.40
C LEU A 2 -17.66 -8.07 -25.94
N ARG A 3 -17.46 -8.86 -24.88
CA ARG A 3 -18.51 -9.70 -24.26
C ARG A 3 -18.72 -9.29 -22.81
N LYS A 4 -19.93 -9.50 -22.30
CA LYS A 4 -20.26 -9.29 -20.89
C LYS A 4 -19.88 -10.54 -20.09
N CYS A 5 -19.05 -10.37 -19.07
CA CYS A 5 -18.69 -11.42 -18.12
C CYS A 5 -19.93 -11.86 -17.32
N GLU A 6 -20.19 -13.17 -17.28
CA GLU A 6 -21.34 -13.72 -16.55
C GLU A 6 -21.22 -13.55 -15.02
N GLN A 7 -19.99 -13.38 -14.51
CA GLN A 7 -19.72 -13.26 -13.07
C GLN A 7 -19.80 -11.81 -12.56
N CYS A 8 -19.01 -10.90 -13.13
CA CYS A 8 -18.96 -9.50 -12.67
C CYS A 8 -19.88 -8.56 -13.46
N GLY A 9 -20.41 -9.01 -14.61
CA GLY A 9 -21.27 -8.19 -15.47
C GLY A 9 -20.54 -7.10 -16.26
N ARG A 10 -19.20 -7.04 -16.22
CA ARG A 10 -18.39 -6.09 -16.99
C ARG A 10 -18.13 -6.59 -18.40
N PHE A 11 -17.89 -5.66 -19.31
CA PHE A 11 -17.47 -5.98 -20.66
C PHE A 11 -15.96 -6.21 -20.68
N PHE A 12 -15.50 -7.21 -21.42
CA PHE A 12 -14.08 -7.50 -21.61
C PHE A 12 -13.82 -7.93 -23.05
N GLY A 13 -12.60 -7.70 -23.52
CA GLY A 13 -12.14 -8.17 -24.83
C GLY A 13 -11.81 -9.65 -24.75
N ASP A 14 -12.52 -10.47 -25.52
CA ASP A 14 -12.29 -11.92 -25.56
C ASP A 14 -11.69 -12.35 -26.91
N GLU A 15 -10.65 -13.20 -26.85
CA GLU A 15 -9.96 -13.84 -27.98
C GLU A 15 -10.37 -15.33 -28.16
N GLY A 16 -11.36 -15.85 -27.42
CA GLY A 16 -11.71 -17.28 -27.42
C GLY A 16 -13.17 -17.62 -27.10
N ASP A 17 -13.38 -18.67 -26.31
CA ASP A 17 -14.70 -19.18 -25.87
C ASP A 17 -14.97 -18.91 -24.38
N SER A 18 -14.16 -18.07 -23.73
CA SER A 18 -14.28 -17.80 -22.31
C SER A 18 -15.54 -16.97 -22.01
N LYS A 19 -16.37 -17.46 -21.07
CA LYS A 19 -17.60 -16.77 -20.64
C LYS A 19 -17.37 -15.78 -19.50
N ILE A 20 -16.16 -15.77 -18.95
CA ILE A 20 -15.75 -14.95 -17.81
C ILE A 20 -14.44 -14.22 -18.16
N CYS A 21 -14.26 -13.01 -17.63
CA CYS A 21 -13.02 -12.27 -17.85
C CYS A 21 -11.85 -12.89 -17.06
N SER A 22 -10.62 -12.66 -17.54
CA SER A 22 -9.38 -13.14 -16.90
C SER A 22 -9.30 -12.80 -15.42
N ALA A 23 -9.75 -11.60 -15.04
CA ALA A 23 -9.80 -11.20 -13.64
C ALA A 23 -10.80 -12.01 -12.79
N CYS A 24 -11.97 -12.37 -13.34
CA CYS A 24 -12.90 -13.28 -12.64
C CYS A 24 -12.42 -14.74 -12.67
N ALA A 25 -11.52 -15.10 -13.57
CA ALA A 25 -10.86 -16.40 -13.54
C ALA A 25 -9.76 -16.45 -12.47
N LEU A 26 -9.10 -15.33 -12.21
CA LEU A 26 -8.02 -15.19 -11.21
C LEU A 26 -8.54 -14.88 -9.79
N SER A 27 -9.66 -14.16 -9.68
CA SER A 27 -10.30 -13.80 -8.42
C SER A 27 -11.42 -14.79 -8.11
N THR A 28 -11.34 -15.44 -6.94
CA THR A 28 -12.42 -16.31 -6.43
C THR A 28 -13.61 -15.49 -5.94
N ARG A 29 -13.41 -14.20 -5.67
CA ARG A 29 -14.44 -13.29 -5.19
C ARG A 29 -15.09 -12.52 -6.33
N HIS A 30 -16.41 -12.58 -6.39
CA HIS A 30 -17.21 -11.92 -7.42
C HIS A 30 -17.34 -10.43 -7.10
N PHE A 31 -16.46 -9.64 -7.71
CA PHE A 31 -16.60 -8.21 -7.75
C PHE A 31 -17.87 -7.83 -8.54
N LYS A 32 -18.84 -7.18 -7.89
CA LYS A 32 -20.05 -6.64 -8.53
C LYS A 32 -19.98 -5.12 -8.48
N SER A 33 -19.94 -4.49 -9.66
CA SER A 33 -19.94 -3.03 -9.76
C SER A 33 -21.16 -2.46 -9.06
N THR A 34 -20.91 -1.56 -8.12
CA THR A 34 -21.94 -0.87 -7.32
C THR A 34 -22.46 0.39 -8.01
N GLY A 35 -21.86 0.77 -9.14
CA GLY A 35 -22.13 2.03 -9.83
C GLY A 35 -21.33 3.21 -9.28
N ASP A 36 -20.60 3.02 -8.18
CA ASP A 36 -19.70 4.02 -7.60
C ASP A 36 -18.24 3.68 -7.97
N PRO A 37 -17.56 4.53 -8.77
CA PRO A 37 -16.24 4.19 -9.31
C PRO A 37 -15.15 4.09 -8.24
N GLU A 38 -15.26 4.81 -7.12
CA GLU A 38 -14.26 4.75 -6.04
C GLU A 38 -14.42 3.51 -5.18
N ARG A 39 -15.66 3.16 -4.85
CA ARG A 39 -15.96 1.89 -4.18
C ARG A 39 -15.56 0.71 -5.04
N ASP A 40 -15.85 0.78 -6.33
CA ASP A 40 -15.53 -0.26 -7.28
C ASP A 40 -14.02 -0.49 -7.39
N LYS A 41 -13.22 0.60 -7.44
CA LYS A 41 -11.75 0.55 -7.40
C LYS A 41 -11.25 -0.13 -6.13
N PHE A 42 -11.70 0.33 -4.97
CA PHE A 42 -11.26 -0.20 -3.69
C PHE A 42 -11.60 -1.68 -3.54
N GLN A 43 -12.84 -2.04 -3.86
CA GLN A 43 -13.37 -3.38 -3.71
C GLN A 43 -12.63 -4.37 -4.61
N ALA A 44 -12.38 -4.02 -5.87
CA ALA A 44 -11.58 -4.84 -6.77
C ALA A 44 -10.12 -4.98 -6.30
N THR A 45 -9.51 -3.87 -5.84
CA THR A 45 -8.14 -3.89 -5.27
C THR A 45 -8.05 -4.85 -4.08
N ARG A 46 -9.03 -4.79 -3.17
CA ARG A 46 -9.12 -5.66 -1.99
C ARG A 46 -9.31 -7.13 -2.37
N ASP A 47 -10.09 -7.41 -3.41
CA ASP A 47 -10.35 -8.78 -3.85
C ASP A 47 -9.10 -9.40 -4.48
N VAL A 48 -8.39 -8.66 -5.34
CA VAL A 48 -7.09 -9.07 -5.91
C VAL A 48 -6.05 -9.36 -4.82
N VAL A 49 -5.95 -8.47 -3.83
CA VAL A 49 -4.98 -8.60 -2.72
C VAL A 49 -5.31 -9.77 -1.79
N TYR A 50 -6.58 -10.05 -1.56
CA TYR A 50 -6.96 -11.16 -0.71
C TYR A 50 -6.67 -12.53 -1.34
N ASP A 51 -6.93 -12.66 -2.63
CA ASP A 51 -6.63 -13.89 -3.36
C ASP A 51 -5.12 -14.03 -3.62
N ASN A 52 -4.40 -12.91 -3.67
CA ASN A 52 -2.95 -12.86 -3.90
C ASN A 52 -2.28 -11.89 -2.90
N PRO A 53 -2.09 -12.27 -1.62
CA PRO A 53 -1.54 -11.36 -0.61
C PRO A 53 -0.07 -10.97 -0.89
N ASP A 54 0.66 -11.80 -1.63
CA ASP A 54 2.07 -11.60 -1.98
C ASP A 54 2.27 -10.75 -3.26
N ILE A 55 1.18 -10.22 -3.86
CA ILE A 55 1.24 -9.49 -5.12
C ILE A 55 1.89 -8.11 -4.94
N SER A 56 2.70 -7.70 -5.92
CA SER A 56 3.28 -6.36 -5.92
C SER A 56 2.24 -5.28 -6.26
N PRO A 57 2.42 -4.02 -5.81
CA PRO A 57 1.53 -2.93 -6.19
C PRO A 57 1.38 -2.75 -7.71
N GLN A 58 2.42 -3.09 -8.49
CA GLN A 58 2.32 -3.05 -9.95
C GLN A 58 1.48 -4.19 -10.52
N GLY A 59 1.64 -5.42 -10.01
CA GLY A 59 0.80 -6.54 -10.44
C GLY A 59 -0.69 -6.31 -10.16
N ILE A 60 -1.01 -5.60 -9.07
CA ILE A 60 -2.39 -5.17 -8.79
C ILE A 60 -2.89 -4.21 -9.87
N ILE A 61 -2.06 -3.24 -10.28
CA ILE A 61 -2.43 -2.27 -11.32
C ILE A 61 -2.68 -2.98 -12.65
N ASP A 62 -1.80 -3.91 -13.04
CA ASP A 62 -1.93 -4.64 -14.31
C ASP A 62 -3.23 -5.47 -14.35
N ILE A 63 -3.53 -6.22 -13.28
CA ILE A 63 -4.78 -7.02 -13.19
C ILE A 63 -6.01 -6.12 -13.23
N LEU A 64 -5.98 -4.99 -12.51
CA LEU A 64 -7.10 -4.05 -12.48
C LEU A 64 -7.27 -3.31 -13.81
N ALA A 65 -6.19 -3.05 -14.55
CA ALA A 65 -6.25 -2.50 -15.90
C ALA A 65 -6.98 -3.45 -16.86
N GLU A 66 -6.78 -4.77 -16.75
CA GLU A 66 -7.58 -5.76 -17.51
C GLU A 66 -9.07 -5.75 -17.15
N MET A 67 -9.43 -5.19 -15.99
CA MET A 67 -10.81 -5.02 -15.54
C MET A 67 -11.42 -3.66 -15.91
N ASP A 68 -10.74 -2.83 -16.70
CA ASP A 68 -11.09 -1.41 -16.94
C ASP A 68 -11.13 -0.58 -15.63
N ILE A 69 -10.31 -0.94 -14.65
CA ILE A 69 -10.13 -0.18 -13.40
C ILE A 69 -8.77 0.50 -13.39
N GLU A 70 -8.78 1.80 -13.62
CA GLU A 70 -7.57 2.60 -13.45
C GLU A 70 -7.34 2.97 -11.98
N ILE A 71 -6.23 2.46 -11.43
CA ILE A 71 -5.71 2.81 -10.11
C ILE A 71 -4.21 3.09 -10.20
N THR A 72 -3.73 3.99 -9.35
CA THR A 72 -2.31 4.33 -9.23
C THR A 72 -1.69 3.70 -8.01
N ALA A 73 -0.37 3.48 -8.03
CA ALA A 73 0.37 2.97 -6.88
C ALA A 73 0.17 3.85 -5.62
N ARG A 74 0.02 5.17 -5.79
CA ARG A 74 -0.30 6.09 -4.68
C ARG A 74 -1.64 5.79 -4.02
N GLN A 75 -2.66 5.43 -4.80
CA GLN A 75 -3.98 5.07 -4.25
C GLN A 75 -3.94 3.74 -3.51
N ILE A 76 -3.19 2.75 -4.03
CA ILE A 76 -3.00 1.47 -3.35
C ILE A 76 -2.29 1.69 -2.01
N LEU A 77 -1.18 2.44 -2.01
CA LEU A 77 -0.45 2.79 -0.78
C LEU A 77 -1.32 3.57 0.21
N LYS A 78 -2.15 4.50 -0.28
CA LYS A 78 -3.12 5.21 0.57
C LYS A 78 -4.06 4.24 1.28
N TYR A 79 -4.57 3.20 0.60
CA TYR A 79 -5.44 2.22 1.25
C TYR A 79 -4.72 1.36 2.29
N VAL A 80 -3.42 1.11 2.09
CA VAL A 80 -2.56 0.44 3.07
C VAL A 80 -2.32 1.35 4.28
N ASP A 81 -2.00 2.62 4.06
CA ASP A 81 -1.80 3.63 5.11
C ASP A 81 -3.08 3.86 5.93
N GLU A 82 -4.25 3.83 5.29
CA GLU A 82 -5.57 3.89 5.94
C GLU A 82 -5.94 2.59 6.70
N GLY A 83 -5.12 1.54 6.62
CA GLY A 83 -5.36 0.24 7.26
C GLY A 83 -6.50 -0.56 6.63
N ARG A 84 -6.97 -0.15 5.44
CA ARG A 84 -8.09 -0.78 4.73
C ARG A 84 -7.65 -1.93 3.82
N LEU A 85 -6.35 -2.04 3.55
CA LEU A 85 -5.71 -3.04 2.70
C LEU A 85 -4.44 -3.54 3.40
N SER A 86 -4.16 -4.83 3.31
CA SER A 86 -2.97 -5.45 3.89
C SER A 86 -2.24 -6.25 2.82
N LEU A 87 -1.02 -5.85 2.50
CA LEU A 87 -0.16 -6.51 1.51
C LEU A 87 0.93 -7.28 2.27
N ASN A 88 1.16 -8.54 1.93
CA ASN A 88 2.33 -9.29 2.38
C ASN A 88 3.52 -8.92 1.50
N THR A 89 4.03 -7.69 1.64
CA THR A 89 5.16 -7.20 0.83
C THR A 89 6.53 -7.70 1.30
N ASP A 90 6.61 -8.92 1.84
CA ASP A 90 7.89 -9.48 2.30
C ASP A 90 8.80 -9.96 1.15
N LYS A 91 8.28 -10.08 -0.09
CA LYS A 91 8.98 -10.80 -1.17
C LYS A 91 9.51 -9.96 -2.32
N VAL A 92 9.12 -8.69 -2.46
CA VAL A 92 9.82 -7.78 -3.39
C VAL A 92 10.97 -7.17 -2.61
N GLY A 93 12.10 -7.88 -2.58
CA GLY A 93 13.32 -7.43 -1.93
C GLY A 93 13.78 -6.10 -2.53
N ASN A 94 13.32 -5.00 -1.95
CA ASN A 94 13.91 -3.69 -2.15
C ASN A 94 15.32 -3.77 -1.57
N HIS A 95 16.27 -3.11 -2.21
CA HIS A 95 17.63 -3.04 -1.69
C HIS A 95 17.81 -1.64 -1.11
N CYS A 96 18.36 -1.56 0.09
CA CYS A 96 18.68 -0.28 0.70
C CYS A 96 19.62 0.51 -0.23
N LEU A 97 19.27 1.77 -0.55
CA LEU A 97 20.09 2.62 -1.42
C LEU A 97 21.46 2.99 -0.83
N MET A 98 21.67 2.77 0.47
CA MET A 98 22.94 3.07 1.15
C MET A 98 23.83 1.83 1.29
N CYS A 99 23.27 0.67 1.66
CA CYS A 99 24.06 -0.52 1.99
C CYS A 99 23.69 -1.76 1.17
N GLY A 100 22.67 -1.69 0.32
CA GLY A 100 22.22 -2.81 -0.52
C GLY A 100 21.51 -3.95 0.23
N THR A 101 21.30 -3.85 1.55
CA THR A 101 20.57 -4.89 2.29
C THR A 101 19.13 -5.02 1.79
N LYS A 102 18.64 -6.27 1.68
CA LYS A 102 17.23 -6.54 1.37
C LYS A 102 16.33 -5.96 2.47
N ILE A 103 15.36 -5.16 2.07
CA ILE A 103 14.33 -4.53 2.91
C ILE A 103 12.96 -4.89 2.36
N GLY A 104 11.98 -5.11 3.24
CA GLY A 104 10.60 -5.39 2.83
C GLY A 104 9.94 -4.16 2.21
N PHE A 105 10.26 -2.95 2.70
CA PHE A 105 9.74 -1.69 2.19
C PHE A 105 10.68 -0.51 2.50
N GLY A 106 10.54 0.60 1.76
CA GLY A 106 11.29 1.85 1.98
C GLY A 106 12.55 2.02 1.11
N LYS A 107 13.23 3.17 1.26
CA LYS A 107 14.49 3.51 0.54
C LYS A 107 15.76 3.09 1.30
N TYR A 108 15.67 3.00 2.63
CA TYR A 108 16.78 2.69 3.53
C TYR A 108 16.34 1.67 4.57
N CYS A 109 17.24 0.77 5.00
CA CYS A 109 16.96 -0.14 6.12
C CYS A 109 16.94 0.63 7.45
N ASP A 110 16.36 0.04 8.51
CA ASP A 110 16.22 0.71 9.81
C ASP A 110 17.56 1.20 10.38
N ARG A 111 18.63 0.42 10.18
CA ARG A 111 20.00 0.82 10.55
C ARG A 111 20.46 2.08 9.81
N CYS A 112 20.23 2.14 8.50
CA CYS A 112 20.60 3.27 7.66
C CYS A 112 19.72 4.50 7.90
N ARG A 113 18.44 4.29 8.25
CA ARG A 113 17.51 5.35 8.64
C ARG A 113 17.96 6.04 9.93
N LEU A 114 18.27 5.25 10.96
CA LEU A 114 18.80 5.76 12.24
C LEU A 114 20.08 6.57 12.06
N LYS A 115 20.99 6.12 11.20
CA LYS A 115 22.22 6.85 10.90
C LYS A 115 21.93 8.22 10.25
N LYS A 116 20.97 8.24 9.32
CA LYS A 116 20.48 9.47 8.65
C LYS A 116 19.84 10.45 9.63
N GLU A 117 19.06 9.96 10.59
CA GLU A 117 18.43 10.78 11.63
C GLU A 117 19.48 11.34 12.60
N LEU A 118 20.47 10.54 13.00
CA LEU A 118 21.57 10.99 13.85
C LEU A 118 22.46 12.04 13.15
N GLU A 119 22.68 11.92 11.84
CA GLU A 119 23.43 12.92 11.05
C GLU A 119 22.66 14.23 10.83
N SER A 120 21.34 14.25 11.04
CA SER A 120 20.52 15.47 10.96
C SER A 120 20.39 16.24 12.27
N VAL A 121 21.00 15.76 13.36
CA VAL A 121 20.87 16.34 14.72
C VAL A 121 22.11 17.12 15.16
N ASP A 122 23.01 17.46 14.24
CA ASP A 122 24.12 18.39 14.52
C ASP A 122 23.94 19.70 13.74
N THR A 123 23.08 20.57 14.28
CA THR A 123 23.28 22.03 14.46
C THR A 123 21.94 22.72 14.75
N SER A 124 21.42 22.69 15.99
CA SER A 124 20.63 23.81 16.57
C SER A 124 20.55 23.72 18.10
N GLU A 125 21.49 24.41 18.76
CA GLU A 125 21.38 25.14 20.03
C GLU A 125 20.53 24.57 21.20
N VAL A 126 21.26 24.06 22.20
CA VAL A 126 20.83 24.02 23.61
C VAL A 126 20.79 25.44 24.16
N LYS A 127 19.60 26.02 24.38
CA LYS A 127 19.34 27.03 25.43
C LYS A 127 17.86 27.05 25.82
N GLU A 128 17.52 26.54 27.01
CA GLU A 128 16.40 27.12 27.75
C GLU A 128 16.71 27.14 29.25
N ASN A 129 16.89 28.37 29.73
CA ASN A 129 17.08 28.73 31.12
C ASN A 129 15.72 28.63 31.83
N ASN A 130 15.67 28.05 33.03
CA ASN A 130 14.58 28.40 33.94
C ASN A 130 15.07 28.56 35.38
N SER A 131 14.98 29.81 35.80
CA SER A 131 15.22 30.38 37.12
C SER A 131 14.11 30.05 38.12
N GLU A 132 14.53 29.81 39.36
CA GLU A 132 13.84 30.16 40.63
C GLU A 132 12.52 29.48 41.01
N GLY A 133 12.59 28.71 42.10
CA GLY A 133 11.45 28.28 42.92
C GLY A 133 11.90 27.86 44.32
N ARG A 134 12.16 28.83 45.19
CA ARG A 134 12.42 28.64 46.63
C ARG A 134 11.18 28.02 47.30
N ILE A 135 11.30 26.83 47.87
CA ILE A 135 10.37 26.38 48.91
C ILE A 135 11.17 25.95 50.13
N LYS A 136 11.18 26.82 51.14
CA LYS A 136 11.65 26.51 52.50
C LYS A 136 10.54 25.73 53.20
N MET A 137 10.83 24.53 53.69
CA MET A 137 9.97 23.86 54.67
C MET A 137 10.80 23.65 55.95
N HIS A 138 10.44 24.40 57.00
CA HIS A 138 10.87 24.10 58.37
C HIS A 138 9.93 23.04 58.93
N ILE A 139 10.48 21.99 59.52
CA ILE A 139 9.73 21.08 60.40
C ILE A 139 10.28 21.27 61.81
N LYS A 140 9.34 21.47 62.75
CA LYS A 140 9.50 21.73 64.17
C LYS A 140 9.97 20.50 64.93
#